data_AF-A0A0R1V7J5-F1
#
_entry.id   AF-A0A0R1V7J5-F1
#
_cell.length_a   1.000
_cell.length_b   1.000
_cell.length_c   1.000
_cell.angle_alpha   90.00
_cell.angle_beta   90.00
_cell.angle_gamma   90.00
#
_symmetry.space_group_name_H-M   'P 1'
#
loop_
_entity.id
_entity.type
_entity.pdbx_description
1 polymer ?
#
loop_
_entity_poly.entity_id
_entity_poly.type
_entity_poly.pdbx_seq_one_letter_code
_entity_poly.pdbx_strand_id
1 'polypeptide(L)'
;MTSHSILLLTERSKIIYNKIMGRNKKFDQATVISTISQTFIQYGYEGTSLDDLVKATGLLRGSLYASFGSKRGMFLATLEQAISVDPTSETTIDLVIIALMDLTSHDQKINQLVTDWSQQYSSTTLVNLLGQAILKHGQLKGAPHGKPRNHQ
;
A
#
# COMPACT_ATOMS: atom_id res chain seq x y z
N MET A 1 50.14 -17.25 8.07
CA MET A 1 50.92 -16.51 7.05
C MET A 1 50.92 -17.40 5.82
N THR A 2 50.32 -17.13 4.66
CA THR A 2 49.97 -15.93 3.87
C THR A 2 48.66 -16.29 3.13
N SER A 3 47.59 -15.51 3.13
CA SER A 3 47.31 -14.24 2.44
C SER A 3 47.51 -14.26 0.91
N HIS A 4 46.44 -13.87 0.21
CA HIS A 4 46.31 -13.44 -1.19
C HIS A 4 46.00 -14.51 -2.25
N SER A 5 44.73 -14.58 -2.67
CA SER A 5 44.31 -14.54 -4.09
C SER A 5 42.78 -14.59 -4.24
N ILE A 6 42.10 -13.50 -3.91
CA ILE A 6 40.76 -13.22 -4.45
C ILE A 6 40.78 -11.77 -4.96
N LEU A 7 41.21 -11.56 -6.20
CA LEU A 7 40.60 -10.54 -7.06
C LEU A 7 41.13 -10.65 -8.49
N LEU A 8 40.33 -11.17 -9.42
CA LEU A 8 40.30 -10.70 -10.80
C LEU A 8 38.87 -10.85 -11.35
N LEU A 9 37.92 -10.15 -10.72
CA LEU A 9 36.62 -9.90 -11.33
C LEU A 9 36.81 -8.78 -12.37
N THR A 10 36.85 -9.16 -13.64
CA THR A 10 36.98 -8.26 -14.79
C THR A 10 35.80 -7.30 -14.90
N GLU A 11 35.98 -6.13 -15.53
CA GLU A 11 34.96 -5.08 -15.65
C GLU A 11 33.61 -5.55 -16.23
N ARG A 12 33.61 -6.60 -17.09
CA ARG A 12 32.37 -7.24 -17.58
C ARG A 12 31.57 -7.92 -16.46
N SER A 13 32.25 -8.53 -15.48
CA SER A 13 31.61 -9.17 -14.33
C SER A 13 31.01 -8.17 -13.34
N LYS A 14 31.64 -7.00 -13.14
CA LYS A 14 31.07 -5.89 -12.35
C LYS A 14 29.79 -5.36 -12.97
N ILE A 15 29.74 -5.21 -14.29
CA ILE A 15 28.53 -4.76 -15.00
C ILE A 15 27.41 -5.81 -14.86
N ILE A 16 27.70 -7.09 -15.00
CA ILE A 16 26.71 -8.17 -14.83
C ILE A 16 26.25 -8.25 -13.36
N TYR A 17 27.16 -8.20 -12.40
CA TYR A 17 26.84 -8.23 -10.98
C TYR A 17 26.01 -7.01 -10.55
N ASN A 18 26.37 -5.81 -11.01
CA ASN A 18 25.63 -4.59 -10.71
C ASN A 18 24.27 -4.55 -11.45
N LYS A 19 24.18 -5.15 -12.64
CA LYS A 19 22.92 -5.32 -13.40
C LYS A 19 21.99 -6.37 -12.77
N ILE A 20 22.54 -7.40 -12.11
CA ILE A 20 21.76 -8.41 -11.38
C ILE A 20 21.29 -7.86 -10.02
N MET A 21 22.16 -7.19 -9.26
CA MET A 21 21.82 -6.63 -7.94
C MET A 21 20.89 -5.40 -8.01
N GLY A 22 21.05 -4.52 -9.01
CA GLY A 22 20.20 -3.34 -9.17
C GLY A 22 18.79 -3.66 -9.69
N ARG A 23 18.63 -4.77 -10.43
CA ARG A 23 17.35 -5.20 -10.99
C ARG A 23 16.52 -6.08 -10.04
N ASN A 24 17.18 -6.81 -9.12
CA ASN A 24 16.49 -7.66 -8.14
C ASN A 24 15.95 -6.92 -6.90
N LYS A 25 16.52 -5.76 -6.52
CA LYS A 25 16.03 -4.99 -5.34
C LYS A 25 14.68 -4.30 -5.55
N LYS A 26 14.41 -3.80 -6.76
CA LYS A 26 13.13 -3.13 -7.06
C LYS A 26 11.96 -4.11 -7.09
N PHE A 27 12.20 -5.32 -7.58
CA PHE A 27 11.18 -6.37 -7.60
C PHE A 27 10.81 -6.80 -6.18
N ASP A 28 11.79 -6.92 -5.29
CA ASP A 28 11.59 -7.23 -3.88
C ASP A 28 10.79 -6.14 -3.14
N GLN A 29 11.12 -4.86 -3.37
CA GLN A 29 10.42 -3.76 -2.70
C GLN A 29 8.93 -3.66 -3.09
N ALA A 30 8.59 -3.87 -4.37
CA ALA A 30 7.19 -3.85 -4.81
C ALA A 30 6.39 -5.01 -4.18
N THR A 31 6.99 -6.20 -4.08
CA THR A 31 6.38 -7.34 -3.39
C THR A 31 6.19 -7.06 -1.90
N VAL A 32 7.20 -6.51 -1.22
CA VAL A 32 7.10 -6.13 0.20
C VAL A 32 5.99 -5.11 0.42
N ILE A 33 5.91 -4.05 -0.39
CA ILE A 33 4.85 -3.05 -0.30
C ILE A 33 3.48 -3.71 -0.50
N SER A 34 3.34 -4.58 -1.50
CA SER A 34 2.09 -5.30 -1.74
C SER A 34 1.67 -6.16 -0.54
N THR A 35 2.60 -6.89 0.07
CA THR A 35 2.33 -7.70 1.27
C THR A 35 1.93 -6.84 2.47
N ILE A 36 2.61 -5.70 2.67
CA ILE A 36 2.25 -4.72 3.71
C ILE A 36 0.84 -4.17 3.45
N SER A 37 0.50 -3.81 2.20
CA SER A 37 -0.83 -3.32 1.83
C SER A 37 -1.91 -4.33 2.23
N GLN A 38 -1.72 -5.60 1.86
CA GLN A 38 -2.68 -6.66 2.19
C GLN A 38 -2.83 -6.87 3.69
N THR A 39 -1.74 -6.73 4.45
CA THR A 39 -1.78 -6.82 5.92
C THR A 39 -2.64 -5.70 6.51
N PHE A 40 -2.45 -4.45 6.05
CA PHE A 40 -3.30 -3.34 6.48
C PHE A 40 -4.75 -3.50 6.03
N ILE A 41 -5.00 -3.95 4.80
CA ILE A 41 -6.37 -4.22 4.31
C ILE A 41 -7.08 -5.25 5.19
N GLN A 42 -6.36 -6.28 5.65
CA GLN A 42 -6.93 -7.33 6.47
C GLN A 42 -7.26 -6.89 7.90
N TYR A 43 -6.40 -6.09 8.54
CA TYR A 43 -6.49 -5.80 9.97
C TYR A 43 -6.76 -4.33 10.32
N GLY A 44 -6.83 -3.44 9.34
CA GLY A 44 -6.83 -1.98 9.54
C GLY A 44 -5.45 -1.46 9.96
N TYR A 45 -5.30 -0.14 10.10
CA TYR A 45 -4.04 0.45 10.54
C TYR A 45 -3.81 0.17 12.03
N GLU A 46 -4.83 0.41 12.87
CA GLU A 46 -4.71 0.23 14.31
C GLU A 46 -4.59 -1.25 14.71
N GLY A 47 -5.31 -2.15 14.03
CA GLY A 47 -5.25 -3.59 14.27
C GLY A 47 -3.97 -4.27 13.76
N THR A 48 -3.17 -3.61 12.92
CA THR A 48 -1.90 -4.16 12.43
C THR A 48 -0.75 -3.84 13.39
N SER A 49 -0.10 -4.88 13.93
CA SER A 49 1.14 -4.74 14.69
C SER A 49 2.38 -4.84 13.80
N LEU A 50 3.54 -4.45 14.32
CA LEU A 50 4.80 -4.65 13.59
C LEU A 50 5.19 -6.14 13.51
N ASP A 51 4.76 -6.97 14.45
CA ASP A 51 5.01 -8.41 14.37
C ASP A 51 4.19 -9.08 13.26
N ASP A 52 2.97 -8.61 13.01
CA ASP A 52 2.16 -9.06 11.88
C ASP A 52 2.85 -8.73 10.55
N LEU A 53 3.40 -7.52 10.44
CA LEU A 53 4.14 -7.08 9.25
C LEU A 53 5.44 -7.86 9.05
N VAL A 54 6.19 -8.13 10.12
CA VAL A 54 7.38 -9.00 10.08
C VAL A 54 7.01 -10.40 9.63
N LYS A 55 5.95 -10.98 10.21
CA LYS A 55 5.48 -12.32 9.87
C LYS A 55 4.99 -12.41 8.43
N ALA A 56 4.24 -11.42 7.96
CA ALA A 56 3.69 -11.38 6.60
C ALA A 56 4.78 -11.21 5.55
N THR A 57 5.73 -10.29 5.80
CA THR A 57 6.81 -9.98 4.84
C THR A 57 7.98 -10.97 4.90
N GLY A 58 8.14 -11.69 6.01
CA GLY A 58 9.32 -12.51 6.28
C GLY A 58 10.60 -11.71 6.54
N LEU A 59 10.51 -10.39 6.64
CA LEU A 59 11.64 -9.50 6.86
C LEU A 59 11.90 -9.26 8.34
N LEU A 60 13.16 -9.02 8.69
CA LEU A 60 13.51 -8.59 10.03
C LEU A 60 12.93 -7.21 10.34
N ARG A 61 12.51 -7.01 11.58
CA ARG A 61 11.98 -5.73 12.09
C ARG A 61 12.90 -4.55 11.77
N GLY A 62 14.22 -4.72 11.95
CA GLY A 62 15.22 -3.70 11.64
C GLY A 62 15.27 -3.33 10.16
N SER A 63 15.05 -4.29 9.25
CA SER A 63 14.99 -4.03 7.81
C SER A 63 13.76 -3.21 7.43
N LEU A 64 12.60 -3.54 7.99
CA LEU A 64 11.37 -2.76 7.78
C LEU A 64 11.51 -1.33 8.28
N TYR A 65 12.08 -1.12 9.47
CA TYR A 65 12.37 0.23 9.96
C TYR A 65 13.41 0.96 9.12
N ALA A 66 14.47 0.29 8.66
CA ALA A 66 15.47 0.91 7.81
C ALA A 66 14.89 1.37 6.46
N SER A 67 13.92 0.63 5.92
CA SER A 67 13.28 0.94 4.63
C SER A 67 12.16 1.98 4.73
N PHE A 68 11.34 1.92 5.79
CA PHE A 68 10.09 2.68 5.87
C PHE A 68 9.99 3.58 7.10
N GLY A 69 10.95 3.51 8.03
CA GLY A 69 11.06 4.36 9.22
C GLY A 69 10.08 4.04 10.35
N SER A 70 8.82 3.72 10.06
CA SER A 70 7.79 3.44 11.06
C SER A 70 6.59 2.68 10.48
N LYS A 71 5.67 2.16 11.32
CA LYS A 71 4.37 1.60 10.86
C LYS A 71 3.61 2.63 10.01
N ARG A 72 3.58 3.88 10.47
CA ARG A 72 3.06 5.03 9.73
C ARG A 72 3.72 5.19 8.36
N GLY A 73 5.05 5.13 8.31
CA GLY A 73 5.80 5.25 7.05
C GLY A 73 5.57 4.07 6.09
N MET A 74 5.36 2.87 6.63
CA MET A 74 4.94 1.70 5.83
C MET A 74 3.56 1.93 5.22
N PHE A 75 2.58 2.35 6.02
CA PHE A 75 1.24 2.67 5.53
C PHE A 75 1.27 3.76 4.47
N LEU A 76 1.98 4.86 4.74
CA LEU A 76 2.14 5.96 3.78
C LEU A 76 2.74 5.48 2.44
N ALA A 77 3.79 4.65 2.49
CA ALA A 77 4.38 4.08 1.27
C ALA A 77 3.40 3.19 0.50
N THR A 78 2.56 2.41 1.21
CA THR A 78 1.53 1.60 0.56
C THR A 78 0.45 2.45 -0.11
N LEU A 79 0.01 3.53 0.54
CA LEU A 79 -1.01 4.43 0.02
C LEU A 79 -0.49 5.24 -1.18
N GLU A 80 0.72 5.82 -1.06
CA GLU A 80 1.38 6.55 -2.16
C GLU A 80 1.56 5.63 -3.38
N GLN A 81 2.01 4.38 -3.17
CA GLN A 81 2.21 3.42 -4.26
C GLN A 81 0.88 2.98 -4.89
N ALA A 82 -0.15 2.71 -4.10
CA ALA A 82 -1.45 2.27 -4.61
C ALA A 82 -2.09 3.36 -5.48
N ILE A 83 -2.12 4.60 -4.97
CA ILE A 83 -2.61 5.77 -5.72
C ILE A 83 -1.80 5.96 -7.01
N SER A 84 -0.48 5.83 -6.98
CA SER A 84 0.34 6.02 -8.18
C SER A 84 0.14 4.93 -9.25
N VAL A 85 -0.19 3.70 -8.87
CA VAL A 85 -0.31 2.56 -9.80
C VAL A 85 -1.70 2.50 -10.43
N ASP A 86 -2.74 2.53 -9.59
CA ASP A 86 -4.12 2.53 -10.03
C ASP A 86 -4.98 3.22 -8.94
N PRO A 87 -5.26 4.52 -9.11
CA PRO A 87 -6.05 5.32 -8.17
C PRO A 87 -7.44 4.78 -7.83
N THR A 88 -7.99 3.89 -8.66
CA THR A 88 -9.36 3.37 -8.53
C THR A 88 -9.42 1.87 -8.28
N SER A 89 -8.26 1.21 -8.18
CA SER A 89 -8.20 -0.21 -7.83
C SER A 89 -8.79 -0.48 -6.45
N GLU A 90 -9.29 -1.69 -6.25
CA GLU A 90 -9.79 -2.15 -4.95
C GLU A 90 -8.78 -1.91 -3.82
N THR A 91 -7.51 -2.28 -4.03
CA THR A 91 -6.43 -2.02 -3.08
C THR A 91 -6.32 -0.54 -2.69
N THR A 92 -6.41 0.38 -3.66
CA THR A 92 -6.35 1.83 -3.38
C THR A 92 -7.55 2.28 -2.59
N ILE A 93 -8.76 1.86 -2.98
CA ILE A 93 -9.99 2.25 -2.29
C ILE A 93 -9.99 1.73 -0.85
N ASP A 94 -9.53 0.51 -0.62
CA ASP A 94 -9.45 -0.10 0.72
C ASP A 94 -8.47 0.64 1.62
N LEU A 95 -7.28 0.97 1.10
CA LEU A 95 -6.29 1.75 1.85
C LEU A 95 -6.78 3.18 2.11
N VAL A 96 -7.53 3.79 1.19
CA VAL A 96 -8.17 5.09 1.41
C VAL A 96 -9.22 5.00 2.52
N ILE A 97 -10.05 3.96 2.54
CA ILE A 97 -11.04 3.74 3.61
C ILE A 97 -10.33 3.61 4.96
N ILE A 98 -9.26 2.81 5.03
CA ILE A 98 -8.47 2.68 6.27
C ILE A 98 -7.87 4.02 6.67
N ALA A 99 -7.31 4.78 5.72
CA ALA A 99 -6.77 6.10 6.00
C ALA A 99 -7.86 7.03 6.60
N LEU A 100 -9.05 7.05 5.99
CA LEU A 100 -10.19 7.87 6.43
C LEU A 100 -10.67 7.47 7.83
N MET A 101 -10.66 6.19 8.16
CA MET A 101 -11.13 5.68 9.45
C MET A 101 -10.09 5.87 10.56
N ASP A 102 -8.84 5.55 10.27
CA ASP A 102 -7.83 5.36 11.30
C ASP A 102 -6.83 6.51 11.40
N LEU A 103 -6.66 7.35 10.37
CA LEU A 103 -5.46 8.20 10.26
C LEU A 103 -5.71 9.67 9.90
N THR A 104 -6.67 9.96 9.01
CA THR A 104 -6.83 11.32 8.45
C THR A 104 -7.16 12.39 9.50
N SER A 105 -7.77 12.00 10.62
CA SER A 105 -8.10 12.89 11.73
C SER A 105 -6.88 13.43 12.48
N HIS A 106 -5.74 12.73 12.43
CA HIS A 106 -4.55 13.08 13.23
C HIS A 106 -3.21 12.98 12.46
N ASP A 107 -3.23 12.60 11.19
CA ASP A 107 -2.07 12.60 10.31
C ASP A 107 -2.26 13.55 9.13
N GLN A 108 -1.68 14.74 9.23
CA GLN A 108 -1.82 15.80 8.22
C GLN A 108 -1.31 15.37 6.83
N LYS A 109 -0.23 14.58 6.75
CA LYS A 109 0.33 14.17 5.44
C LYS A 109 -0.59 13.17 4.75
N ILE A 110 -1.11 12.19 5.51
CA ILE A 110 -2.05 11.21 4.96
C ILE A 110 -3.37 11.89 4.59
N ASN A 111 -3.86 12.81 5.43
CA ASN A 111 -5.05 13.60 5.11
C ASN A 111 -4.88 14.41 3.81
N GLN A 112 -3.73 15.07 3.63
CA GLN A 112 -3.44 15.79 2.40
C GLN A 112 -3.45 14.85 1.19
N LEU A 113 -2.78 13.69 1.28
CA LEU A 113 -2.73 12.72 0.19
C LEU A 113 -4.11 12.21 -0.22
N VAL A 114 -4.97 11.88 0.76
CA VAL A 114 -6.36 11.45 0.50
C VAL A 114 -7.18 12.60 -0.09
N THR A 115 -6.97 13.83 0.38
CA THR A 115 -7.65 15.02 -0.14
C THR A 115 -7.27 15.26 -1.61
N ASP A 116 -5.98 15.25 -1.93
CA ASP A 116 -5.47 15.45 -3.30
C ASP A 116 -5.94 14.35 -4.25
N TRP A 117 -6.01 13.10 -3.78
CA TRP A 117 -6.60 11.99 -4.52
C TRP A 117 -8.10 12.23 -4.78
N SER A 118 -8.86 12.63 -3.76
CA SER A 118 -10.32 12.80 -3.87
C SER A 118 -10.73 13.93 -4.81
N GLN A 119 -9.94 15.02 -4.89
CA GLN A 119 -10.22 16.19 -5.73
C GLN A 119 -10.16 15.90 -7.23
N GLN A 120 -9.60 14.75 -7.64
CA GLN A 120 -9.53 14.33 -9.03
C GLN A 120 -10.88 13.80 -9.56
N TYR A 121 -11.85 13.57 -8.67
CA TYR A 121 -13.13 12.95 -9.00
C TYR A 121 -14.31 13.86 -8.68
N SER A 122 -15.39 13.70 -9.45
CA SER A 122 -16.68 14.28 -9.07
C SER A 122 -17.21 13.64 -7.79
N SER A 123 -18.03 14.37 -7.03
CA SER A 123 -18.66 13.84 -5.81
C SER A 123 -19.44 12.55 -6.07
N THR A 124 -20.15 12.44 -7.19
CA THR A 124 -20.91 11.23 -7.56
C THR A 124 -19.98 10.04 -7.79
N THR A 125 -18.87 10.25 -8.51
CA THR A 125 -17.87 9.19 -8.73
C THR A 125 -17.24 8.73 -7.42
N LEU A 126 -16.84 9.68 -6.57
CA LEU A 126 -16.21 9.38 -5.28
C LEU A 126 -17.15 8.60 -4.36
N VAL A 127 -18.41 9.02 -4.25
CA VAL A 127 -19.45 8.32 -3.47
C VAL A 127 -19.68 6.91 -4.01
N ASN A 128 -19.70 6.73 -5.32
CA ASN A 128 -19.88 5.40 -5.92
C ASN A 128 -18.68 4.48 -5.65
N LEU A 129 -17.45 4.97 -5.79
CA LEU A 129 -16.24 4.19 -5.51
C LEU A 129 -16.19 3.73 -4.06
N LEU A 130 -16.30 4.68 -3.12
CA LEU A 130 -16.25 4.39 -1.69
C LEU A 130 -17.46 3.54 -1.24
N GLY A 131 -18.66 3.88 -1.73
CA GLY A 131 -19.88 3.18 -1.39
C GLY A 131 -19.86 1.72 -1.86
N GLN A 132 -19.40 1.44 -3.08
CA GLN A 132 -19.28 0.08 -3.59
C GLN A 132 -18.27 -0.74 -2.77
N ALA A 133 -17.12 -0.16 -2.43
CA ALA A 133 -16.13 -0.83 -1.60
C ALA A 133 -16.67 -1.14 -0.19
N ILE A 134 -17.33 -0.19 0.46
CA ILE A 134 -17.96 -0.41 1.78
C ILE A 134 -18.99 -1.54 1.72
N LEU A 135 -19.86 -1.55 0.70
CA LEU A 135 -20.85 -2.61 0.52
C LEU A 135 -20.19 -3.97 0.29
N LYS A 136 -19.12 -4.01 -0.50
CA LYS A 136 -18.36 -5.24 -0.76
C LYS A 136 -17.75 -5.80 0.53
N HIS A 137 -17.09 -4.96 1.32
CA HIS A 137 -16.49 -5.35 2.62
C HIS A 137 -17.52 -5.79 3.65
N GLY A 138 -18.65 -5.09 3.72
CA GLY A 138 -19.77 -5.48 4.57
C GLY A 138 -20.52 -6.72 4.08
N GLN A 139 -20.18 -7.28 2.91
CA GLN A 139 -20.92 -8.34 2.22
C GLN A 139 -22.41 -7.99 2.02
N LEU A 140 -22.69 -6.70 1.89
CA LEU A 140 -24.04 -6.15 1.75
C LEU A 140 -24.38 -6.03 0.27
N LYS A 141 -25.55 -6.53 -0.13
CA LYS A 141 -26.10 -6.25 -1.46
C LYS A 141 -26.80 -4.90 -1.42
N GLY A 142 -26.33 -3.94 -2.23
CA GLY A 142 -27.03 -2.66 -2.39
C GLY A 142 -28.46 -2.89 -2.87
N ALA A 143 -29.45 -2.31 -2.18
CA ALA A 143 -30.82 -2.33 -2.67
C ALA A 143 -30.88 -1.58 -4.02
N PRO A 144 -31.61 -2.08 -5.04
CA PRO A 144 -31.78 -1.35 -6.28
C PRO A 144 -32.40 0.02 -5.97
N HIS A 145 -31.75 1.06 -6.46
CA HIS A 145 -32.18 2.45 -6.31
C HIS A 145 -33.66 2.57 -6.73
N GLY A 146 -34.53 2.88 -5.74
CA GLY A 146 -35.91 3.34 -5.86
C GLY A 146 -36.79 2.75 -6.97
N LYS A 147 -37.78 1.93 -6.60
CA LYS A 147 -39.03 1.92 -7.38
C LYS A 147 -39.66 3.32 -7.22
N PRO A 148 -40.02 4.04 -8.30
CA PRO A 148 -40.67 5.34 -8.16
C PRO A 148 -41.93 5.17 -7.32
N ARG A 149 -42.09 6.03 -6.31
CA ARG A 149 -43.37 6.17 -5.59
C ARG A 149 -44.38 6.69 -6.60
N ASN A 150 -45.20 5.79 -7.14
CA ASN A 150 -46.42 6.19 -7.82
C ASN A 150 -47.33 6.80 -6.76
N HIS A 151 -47.42 8.12 -6.75
CA HIS A 151 -48.54 8.81 -6.14
C HIS A 151 -49.76 8.55 -7.03
N GLN A 152 -50.69 7.72 -6.54
CA GLN A 152 -52.10 7.74 -6.93
C GLN A 152 -52.80 8.77 -6.06
#